data_AF-A0A8S0RYB5-F1
#
_entry.id   AF-A0A8S0RYB5-F1
#
_cell.length_a   1.000
_cell.length_b   1.000
_cell.length_c   1.000
_cell.angle_alpha   90.00
_cell.angle_beta   90.00
_cell.angle_gamma   90.00
#
_symmetry.space_group_name_H-M   'P 1'
#
loop_
_entity.id
_entity.type
_entity.pdbx_description
1 polymer ?
#
loop_
_entity_poly.entity_id
_entity_poly.type
_entity_poly.pdbx_seq_one_letter_code
_entity_poly.pdbx_strand_id
1 'polypeptide(L)' 'MVVDECDSTLGCDSDHDYQPPCYNNIVDASKAVWKALGVPEKNWGGLDIHWSESSDA' A
#
# COMPACT_ATOMS: atom_id res chain seq x y z
N MET A 1 -9.70 0.93 6.82
CA MET A 1 -9.63 2.39 7.02
C MET A 1 -8.37 2.88 6.34
N VAL A 2 -8.47 3.93 5.53
CA VAL A 2 -7.31 4.63 4.97
C VAL A 2 -6.78 5.58 6.05
N VAL A 3 -5.47 5.57 6.30
CA VAL A 3 -4.87 6.33 7.42
C VAL A 3 -3.65 7.16 7.01
N ASP A 4 -3.14 6.98 5.80
CA ASP A 4 -1.94 7.64 5.30
C ASP A 4 -1.95 7.70 3.76
N GLU A 5 -1.01 8.45 3.20
CA GLU A 5 -0.76 8.59 1.77
C GLU A 5 0.49 7.81 1.33
N CYS A 6 0.41 7.11 0.21
CA CYS A 6 1.59 6.62 -0.52
C CYS A 6 1.95 7.68 -1.57
N ASP A 7 2.86 8.59 -1.25
CA ASP A 7 3.15 9.77 -2.07
C ASP A 7 3.76 9.38 -3.42
N SER A 8 3.09 9.75 -4.51
CA SER A 8 3.51 9.49 -5.89
C SER A 8 4.11 10.70 -6.60
N THR A 9 4.25 11.82 -5.90
CA THR A 9 4.70 13.11 -6.43
C THR A 9 6.17 13.39 -6.15
N LEU A 10 6.71 12.86 -5.05
CA LEU A 10 8.06 13.10 -4.54
C LEU A 10 8.72 11.82 -4.01
N GLY A 11 10.04 11.84 -3.91
CA GLY A 11 10.89 10.71 -3.54
C GLY A 11 12.32 10.90 -4.05
N CYS A 12 13.16 9.89 -3.85
CA CYS A 12 14.59 9.91 -4.17
C CYS A 12 15.38 11.04 -3.46
N ASP A 13 14.92 11.45 -2.28
CA ASP A 13 15.54 12.47 -1.43
C ASP A 13 15.76 11.96 0.00
N SER A 14 16.35 12.79 0.86
CA SER A 14 16.66 12.41 2.25
C SER A 14 15.43 12.21 3.13
N ASP A 15 14.34 12.90 2.83
CA ASP A 15 13.13 12.87 3.67
C ASP A 15 12.35 11.57 3.43
N HIS A 16 12.52 10.96 2.25
CA HIS A 16 11.92 9.69 1.85
C HIS A 16 12.90 8.51 1.89
N ASP A 17 13.99 8.59 2.66
CA ASP A 17 15.05 7.55 2.75
C ASP A 17 15.61 7.12 1.37
N TYR A 18 15.63 8.03 0.41
CA TYR A 18 15.99 7.81 -1.00
C TYR A 18 15.17 6.74 -1.73
N GLN A 19 14.00 6.38 -1.19
CA GLN A 19 13.04 5.50 -1.88
C GLN A 19 12.40 6.26 -3.04
N PRO A 20 12.10 5.59 -4.17
CA PRO A 20 11.41 6.24 -5.28
C PRO A 20 9.99 6.65 -4.88
N PRO A 21 9.38 7.61 -5.60
CA PRO A 21 7.96 7.91 -5.45
C PRO A 21 7.10 6.65 -5.61
N CYS A 22 6.00 6.59 -4.87
CA CYS A 22 5.03 5.51 -4.96
C CYS A 22 4.40 5.44 -6.36
N TYR A 23 4.01 4.24 -6.80
CA TYR A 23 3.20 4.11 -8.01
C TYR A 23 1.78 4.64 -7.75
N ASN A 24 1.14 5.19 -8.79
CA ASN A 24 -0.15 5.88 -8.67
C ASN A 24 -1.38 4.94 -8.55
N ASN A 25 -1.15 3.63 -8.48
CA ASN A 25 -2.19 2.60 -8.42
C ASN A 25 -1.99 1.66 -7.23
N ILE A 26 -1.35 2.13 -6.16
CA ILE A 26 -0.98 1.33 -4.98
C ILE A 26 -1.95 1.57 -3.83
N VAL A 27 -2.36 0.47 -3.21
CA VAL A 27 -2.92 0.46 -1.85
C VAL A 27 -1.86 -0.16 -0.96
N ASP A 28 -1.10 0.66 -0.24
CA ASP A 28 -0.09 0.13 0.66
C ASP A 28 -0.75 -0.39 1.95
N ALA A 29 -0.42 -1.62 2.29
CA ALA A 29 -1.24 -2.44 3.18
C ALA A 29 -0.41 -3.00 4.34
N SER A 30 -0.91 -2.79 5.56
CA SER A 30 -0.27 -3.31 6.76
C SER A 30 -0.22 -4.85 6.78
N LYS A 31 0.69 -5.39 7.61
CA LYS A 31 0.81 -6.83 7.88
C LYS A 31 -0.54 -7.50 8.22
N ALA A 32 -1.45 -6.80 8.88
CA ALA A 32 -2.76 -7.31 9.24
C ALA A 32 -3.67 -7.51 8.03
N VAL A 33 -3.65 -6.59 7.06
CA VAL A 33 -4.45 -6.67 5.83
C VAL A 33 -4.04 -7.90 5.01
N TRP A 34 -2.74 -8.09 4.80
CA TRP A 34 -2.23 -9.27 4.09
C TRP A 34 -2.66 -10.59 4.72
N LYS A 35 -2.62 -10.68 6.06
CA LYS A 35 -3.12 -11.84 6.81
C LYS A 35 -4.62 -12.04 6.66
N ALA A 36 -5.41 -10.96 6.71
CA ALA A 36 -6.86 -11.02 6.56
C ALA A 36 -7.27 -11.48 5.14
N LEU A 37 -6.50 -11.11 4.12
CA LEU A 37 -6.65 -11.62 2.75
C LEU A 37 -6.19 -13.08 2.57
N GLY A 38 -5.57 -13.68 3.60
CA GLY A 38 -5.12 -15.08 3.56
C GLY A 38 -3.90 -15.33 2.67
N VAL A 39 -3.14 -14.29 2.32
CA VAL A 39 -1.95 -14.42 1.46
C VAL A 39 -0.79 -14.98 2.28
N PRO A 40 -0.14 -16.09 1.87
CA PRO A 40 1.03 -16.62 2.56
C PRO A 40 2.18 -15.62 2.59
N GLU A 41 2.88 -15.48 3.73
CA GLU A 41 3.98 -14.49 3.90
C GLU A 41 5.07 -14.59 2.81
N LYS A 42 5.36 -15.80 2.32
CA LYS A 42 6.32 -16.04 1.23
C LYS A 42 5.92 -15.42 -0.14
N ASN A 43 4.66 -15.01 -0.28
CA ASN A 43 4.11 -14.41 -1.49
C ASN A 43 3.83 -12.90 -1.30
N TRP A 44 4.28 -12.29 -0.20
CA TRP A 44 4.11 -10.86 0.01
C TRP A 44 5.10 -10.06 -0.84
N GLY A 45 4.70 -8.86 -1.22
CA GLY A 45 5.47 -7.94 -2.05
C GLY A 45 4.57 -7.17 -3.01
N GLY A 46 3.73 -7.89 -3.76
CA GLY A 46 2.73 -7.29 -4.64
C GLY A 46 1.61 -8.29 -4.96
N LEU A 47 0.39 -7.79 -5.04
CA LEU A 47 -0.80 -8.56 -5.39
C LEU A 47 -1.76 -7.65 -6.15
N ASP A 48 -2.25 -8.09 -7.29
CA ASP A 48 -3.32 -7.40 -8.00
C ASP A 48 -4.62 -7.50 -7.19
N ILE A 49 -5.20 -6.36 -6.86
CA ILE A 49 -6.43 -6.26 -6.07
C ILE A 49 -7.43 -5.33 -6.74
N HIS A 50 -8.69 -5.46 -6.31
CA HIS A 50 -9.73 -4.47 -6.57
C HIS A 50 -10.20 -3.95 -5.22
N TRP A 51 -10.49 -2.66 -5.15
CA TRP A 51 -11.00 -2.02 -3.95
C TRP A 51 -12.17 -1.10 -4.31
N SER A 52 -13.00 -0.86 -3.30
CA SER A 52 -14.08 0.11 -3.34
C SER A 52 -14.23 0.70 -1.95
N GLU A 53 -14.76 1.92 -1.86
CA GLU A 53 -15.21 2.45 -0.57
C GLU A 53 -16.22 1.49 0.05
N SER A 54 -16.12 1.31 1.37
CA SER A 54 -17.14 0.59 2.13
C SER A 54 -18.34 1.51 2.32
N SER A 55 -19.55 0.97 2.15
CA SER A 55 -20.81 1.69 2.36
C SER A 55 -21.09 2.03 3.82
N ASP A 56 -20.31 1.49 4.75
CA ASP A 56 -20.60 1.50 6.19
C ASP A 56 -19.85 2.63 6.92
N ALA A 57 -19.88 3.84 6.36
CA ALA A 57 -19.38 5.06 7.01
C ALA A 57 -20.34 5.59 8.07
#